data_AF-A0A261WL88-F1
#
_entry.id   AF-A0A261WL88-F1
#
_cell.length_a   1.000
_cell.length_b   1.000
_cell.length_c   1.000
_cell.angle_alpha   90.00
_cell.angle_beta   90.00
_cell.angle_gamma   90.00
#
_symmetry.space_group_name_H-M   'P 1'
#
loop_
_entity.id
_entity.type
_entity.pdbx_description
1 polymer ?
#
loop_
_entity_poly.entity_id
_entity_poly.type
_entity_poly.pdbx_seq_one_letter_code
_entity_poly.pdbx_strand_id
1 'polypeptide(L)'
;IQKADERRFAELTDPHARPWTKQLFDRTIETRRNVVFEGTMREAGPITETMRRLKEAGYYVVARVIAANERDSMAGIHRRYEEQKAAKGFGRWSNVQAHDDAYKGMPATLEYIEHNKLADRVQVYDRKGNVLYDNELQGNEWKRQPAAKTAIEAERERPPTPEERRQQEAEWATILAMMTARRADEREIERVRDVARQYGGQQYPEHKPAEYERQDYGRQQPELRAPETGKTYQGPIVSADDKHVI
;
A
#
# COMPACT_ATOMS: atom_id res chain seq x y z
N ILE A 1 18.85 -7.46 10.48
CA ILE A 1 17.49 -7.41 11.05
C ILE A 1 16.49 -8.14 10.16
N GLN A 2 16.36 -7.80 8.86
CA GLN A 2 15.35 -8.43 7.97
C GLN A 2 15.42 -9.96 7.91
N LYS A 3 16.62 -10.53 7.77
CA LYS A 3 16.83 -12.00 7.78
C LYS A 3 16.52 -12.64 9.15
N ALA A 4 16.61 -11.88 10.24
CA ALA A 4 16.41 -12.39 11.60
C ALA A 4 14.92 -12.43 12.00
N ASP A 5 14.10 -11.52 11.46
CA ASP A 5 12.65 -11.51 11.69
C ASP A 5 11.91 -10.96 10.45
N GLU A 6 11.58 -11.85 9.53
CA GLU A 6 10.89 -11.52 8.27
C GLU A 6 9.49 -10.91 8.47
N ARG A 7 8.84 -11.19 9.61
CA ARG A 7 7.46 -10.81 9.91
C ARG A 7 7.37 -9.46 10.61
N ARG A 8 8.30 -9.18 11.53
CA ARG A 8 8.34 -7.93 12.31
C ARG A 8 9.35 -6.91 11.79
N PHE A 9 10.10 -7.23 10.73
CA PHE A 9 11.09 -6.31 10.16
C PHE A 9 10.54 -4.88 9.93
N ALA A 10 9.34 -4.75 9.36
CA ALA A 10 8.73 -3.44 9.12
C ALA A 10 8.48 -2.69 10.43
N GLU A 11 7.84 -3.33 11.41
CA GLU A 11 7.57 -2.77 12.75
C GLU A 11 8.86 -2.30 13.44
N LEU A 12 9.93 -3.09 13.37
CA LEU A 12 11.20 -2.79 14.03
C LEU A 12 11.99 -1.66 13.37
N THR A 13 11.82 -1.44 12.06
CA THR A 13 12.58 -0.43 11.32
C THR A 13 11.84 0.87 11.12
N ASP A 14 10.51 0.85 11.16
CA ASP A 14 9.66 2.01 10.90
C ASP A 14 9.96 3.22 11.82
N PRO A 15 10.14 3.06 13.16
CA PRO A 15 10.53 4.18 14.03
C PRO A 15 11.86 4.84 13.64
N HIS A 16 12.77 4.08 13.02
CA HIS A 16 14.06 4.62 12.55
C HIS A 16 13.95 5.29 11.19
N ALA A 17 13.04 4.84 10.32
CA ALA A 17 12.83 5.41 8.99
C ALA A 17 11.99 6.71 9.02
N ARG A 18 10.97 6.78 9.89
CA ARG A 18 10.04 7.92 9.99
C ARG A 18 10.73 9.29 10.12
N PRO A 19 11.77 9.48 10.96
CA PRO A 19 12.48 10.75 11.05
C PRO A 19 13.13 11.18 9.73
N TRP A 20 13.66 10.24 8.96
CA TRP A 20 14.26 10.51 7.65
C TRP A 20 13.19 10.90 6.63
N THR A 21 12.08 10.17 6.58
CA THR A 21 10.94 10.51 5.71
C THR A 21 10.44 11.93 6.00
N LYS A 22 10.29 12.29 7.29
CA LYS A 22 9.89 13.65 7.69
C LYS A 22 10.90 14.70 7.22
N GLN A 23 12.20 14.49 7.45
CA GLN A 23 13.23 15.45 7.06
C GLN A 23 13.31 15.61 5.53
N LEU A 24 13.24 14.52 4.78
CA LEU A 24 13.21 14.58 3.31
C LEU A 24 11.98 15.32 2.80
N PHE A 25 10.83 15.11 3.45
CA PHE A 25 9.60 15.81 3.11
C PHE A 25 9.69 17.31 3.41
N ASP A 26 10.17 17.68 4.59
CA ASP A 26 10.41 19.08 4.98
C ASP A 26 11.33 19.76 3.97
N ARG A 27 12.44 19.11 3.61
CA ARG A 27 13.40 19.64 2.64
C ARG A 27 12.83 19.75 1.22
N THR A 28 11.95 18.83 0.83
CA THR A 28 11.26 18.86 -0.47
C THR A 28 10.37 20.10 -0.57
N ILE A 29 9.61 20.41 0.48
CA ILE A 29 8.76 21.61 0.55
C ILE A 29 9.63 22.87 0.51
N GLU A 30 10.66 22.95 1.35
CA GLU A 30 11.59 24.10 1.40
C GLU A 30 12.23 24.39 0.03
N THR A 31 12.56 23.35 -0.72
CA THR A 31 13.24 23.46 -2.01
C THR A 31 12.30 23.39 -3.22
N ARG A 32 10.98 23.43 -2.98
CA ARG A 32 9.92 23.43 -4.00
C ARG A 32 10.05 22.32 -5.05
N ARG A 33 10.38 21.10 -4.61
CA ARG A 33 10.47 19.94 -5.50
C ARG A 33 9.12 19.28 -5.69
N ASN A 34 8.87 18.75 -6.88
CA ASN A 34 7.78 17.79 -7.12
C ASN A 34 8.05 16.54 -6.29
N VAL A 35 7.01 15.97 -5.69
CA VAL A 35 7.11 14.81 -4.81
C VAL A 35 5.96 13.84 -5.04
N VAL A 36 6.29 12.56 -5.01
CA VAL A 36 5.31 11.47 -4.93
C VAL A 36 5.43 10.89 -3.53
N PHE A 37 4.33 10.96 -2.77
CA PHE A 37 4.25 10.35 -1.45
C PHE A 37 3.50 9.03 -1.56
N GLU A 38 4.20 7.93 -1.30
CA GLU A 38 3.61 6.60 -1.24
C GLU A 38 3.00 6.38 0.15
N GLY A 39 1.78 5.87 0.18
CA GLY A 39 1.09 5.54 1.40
C GLY A 39 -0.21 4.80 1.13
N THR A 40 -0.72 4.11 2.14
CA THR A 40 -1.90 3.25 1.98
C THR A 40 -3.22 3.97 2.28
N MET A 41 -3.17 5.24 2.72
CA MET A 41 -4.33 6.03 3.14
C MET A 41 -5.28 5.31 4.12
N ARG A 42 -4.70 4.48 5.01
CA ARG A 42 -5.46 3.64 5.96
C ARG A 42 -6.39 4.46 6.85
N GLU A 43 -5.93 5.61 7.28
CA GLU A 43 -6.70 6.56 8.07
C GLU A 43 -6.42 7.98 7.56
N ALA A 44 -7.42 8.84 7.66
CA ALA A 44 -7.33 10.20 7.15
C ALA A 44 -6.23 11.03 7.85
N GLY A 45 -5.99 10.82 9.15
CA GLY A 45 -5.18 11.71 10.01
C GLY A 45 -3.83 12.16 9.41
N PRO A 46 -2.80 11.31 9.35
CA PRO A 46 -1.45 11.75 8.96
C PRO A 46 -1.35 12.28 7.52
N ILE A 47 -2.06 11.65 6.58
CA ILE A 47 -1.98 12.04 5.16
C ILE A 47 -2.70 13.36 4.91
N THR A 48 -3.86 13.60 5.53
CA THR A 48 -4.63 14.83 5.31
C THR A 48 -3.91 16.06 5.86
N GLU A 49 -3.20 15.92 6.98
CA GLU A 49 -2.37 17.01 7.51
C GLU A 49 -1.21 17.35 6.57
N THR A 50 -0.60 16.32 6.00
CA THR A 50 0.44 16.46 4.97
C THR A 50 -0.09 17.21 3.74
N MET A 51 -1.30 16.88 3.29
CA MET A 51 -1.95 17.54 2.16
C MET A 51 -2.27 19.01 2.44
N ARG A 52 -2.77 19.36 3.65
CA ARG A 52 -2.99 20.76 4.06
C ARG A 52 -1.71 21.57 3.95
N ARG A 53 -0.64 21.08 4.56
CA ARG A 53 0.66 21.75 4.54
C ARG A 53 1.22 21.95 3.13
N LEU A 54 1.01 20.99 2.23
CA LEU A 54 1.39 21.13 0.83
C LEU A 54 0.59 22.24 0.13
N LYS A 55 -0.73 22.28 0.32
CA LYS A 55 -1.58 23.34 -0.26
C LYS A 55 -1.20 24.72 0.27
N GLU A 56 -0.96 24.85 1.58
CA GLU A 56 -0.48 26.09 2.21
C GLU A 56 0.88 26.53 1.64
N ALA A 57 1.75 25.59 1.28
CA ALA A 57 3.03 25.87 0.63
C ALA A 57 2.91 26.22 -0.88
N GLY A 58 1.70 26.17 -1.44
CA GLY A 58 1.39 26.51 -2.83
C GLY A 58 1.54 25.36 -3.83
N TYR A 59 1.52 24.10 -3.36
CA TYR A 59 1.55 22.93 -4.23
C TYR A 59 0.18 22.65 -4.86
N TYR A 60 0.21 22.12 -6.09
CA TYR A 60 -0.92 21.40 -6.68
C TYR A 60 -0.90 19.95 -6.19
N VAL A 61 -1.92 19.55 -5.44
CA VAL A 61 -1.98 18.25 -4.75
C VAL A 61 -2.91 17.30 -5.50
N VAL A 62 -2.38 16.14 -5.91
CA VAL A 62 -3.15 15.07 -6.54
C VAL A 62 -3.24 13.87 -5.61
N ALA A 63 -4.44 13.46 -5.24
CA ALA A 63 -4.68 12.15 -4.63
C ALA A 63 -4.90 11.11 -5.73
N ARG A 64 -3.96 10.17 -5.86
CA ARG A 64 -4.05 9.07 -6.83
C ARG A 64 -4.11 7.74 -6.09
N VAL A 65 -5.10 6.92 -6.40
CA VAL A 65 -5.27 5.59 -5.80
C VAL A 65 -5.56 4.53 -6.85
N ILE A 66 -5.21 3.29 -6.50
CA ILE A 66 -5.52 2.09 -7.28
C ILE A 66 -6.64 1.34 -6.55
N ALA A 67 -7.79 1.18 -7.21
CA ALA A 67 -8.86 0.30 -6.81
C ALA A 67 -8.51 -1.12 -7.24
N ALA A 68 -7.82 -1.85 -6.36
CA ALA A 68 -7.56 -3.26 -6.53
C ALA A 68 -8.66 -4.09 -5.89
N ASN A 69 -9.12 -5.14 -6.58
CA ASN A 69 -9.92 -6.20 -5.99
C ASN A 69 -9.12 -6.94 -4.91
N GLU A 70 -9.78 -7.34 -3.82
CA GLU A 70 -9.15 -8.03 -2.69
C GLU A 70 -8.40 -9.32 -3.11
N ARG A 71 -8.94 -10.06 -4.09
CA ARG A 71 -8.32 -11.29 -4.59
C ARG A 71 -6.92 -11.02 -5.15
N ASP A 72 -6.81 -9.96 -5.94
CA ASP A 72 -5.56 -9.60 -6.60
C ASP A 72 -4.56 -9.01 -5.59
N SER A 73 -5.04 -8.26 -4.58
CA SER A 73 -4.15 -7.66 -3.57
C SER A 73 -3.59 -8.74 -2.64
N MET A 74 -4.41 -9.73 -2.28
CA MET A 74 -3.98 -10.91 -1.51
C MET A 74 -3.00 -11.78 -2.28
N ALA A 75 -3.28 -12.13 -3.54
CA ALA A 75 -2.31 -12.85 -4.38
C ALA A 75 -0.99 -12.08 -4.49
N GLY A 76 -1.04 -10.75 -4.63
CA GLY A 76 0.14 -9.89 -4.67
C GLY A 76 1.02 -9.94 -3.42
N ILE A 77 0.42 -10.08 -2.22
CA ILE A 77 1.19 -10.24 -0.96
C ILE A 77 2.02 -11.52 -1.01
N HIS A 78 1.39 -12.64 -1.38
CA HIS A 78 2.06 -13.94 -1.47
C HIS A 78 3.09 -13.96 -2.59
N ARG A 79 2.75 -13.46 -3.78
CA ARG A 79 3.65 -13.37 -4.92
C ARG A 79 4.91 -12.60 -4.59
N ARG A 80 4.78 -11.39 -4.03
CA ARG A 80 5.92 -10.54 -3.66
C ARG A 80 6.81 -11.22 -2.61
N TYR A 81 6.22 -11.95 -1.67
CA TYR A 81 6.98 -12.67 -0.65
C TYR A 81 7.81 -13.80 -1.25
N GLU A 82 7.22 -14.61 -2.15
CA GLU A 82 7.90 -15.70 -2.84
C GLU A 82 8.98 -15.19 -3.80
N GLU A 83 8.73 -14.10 -4.54
CA GLU A 83 9.74 -13.46 -5.39
C GLU A 83 10.95 -12.97 -4.60
N GLN A 84 10.71 -12.38 -3.42
CA GLN A 84 11.80 -11.95 -2.55
C GLN A 84 12.60 -13.13 -2.01
N LYS A 85 11.94 -14.22 -1.60
CA LYS A 85 12.64 -15.44 -1.18
C LYS A 85 13.47 -16.03 -2.32
N ALA A 86 12.92 -16.11 -3.53
CA ALA A 86 13.64 -16.61 -4.70
C ALA A 86 14.88 -15.74 -5.02
N ALA A 87 14.74 -14.41 -4.97
CA ALA A 87 15.82 -13.49 -5.34
C ALA A 87 16.89 -13.30 -4.24
N LYS A 88 16.51 -13.34 -2.96
CA LYS A 88 17.39 -12.93 -1.83
C LYS A 88 17.60 -14.03 -0.79
N GLY A 89 16.87 -15.13 -0.87
CA GLY A 89 16.84 -16.18 0.16
C GLY A 89 15.95 -15.86 1.37
N PHE A 90 15.35 -14.67 1.44
CA PHE A 90 14.43 -14.24 2.48
C PHE A 90 13.39 -13.25 1.93
N GLY A 91 12.19 -13.22 2.52
CA GLY A 91 11.08 -12.39 2.08
C GLY A 91 10.54 -11.48 3.19
N ARG A 92 10.08 -10.26 2.85
CA ARG A 92 9.36 -9.41 3.80
C ARG A 92 7.86 -9.67 3.68
N TRP A 93 7.31 -10.35 4.67
CA TRP A 93 5.88 -10.61 4.76
C TRP A 93 5.10 -9.29 4.91
N SER A 94 4.01 -9.13 4.14
CA SER A 94 3.04 -8.06 4.44
C SER A 94 2.14 -8.51 5.57
N ASN A 95 2.02 -7.71 6.62
CA ASN A 95 1.00 -7.95 7.63
C ASN A 95 -0.40 -7.83 7.00
N VAL A 96 -1.19 -8.90 7.06
CA VAL A 96 -2.52 -8.98 6.44
C VAL A 96 -3.52 -8.06 7.13
N GLN A 97 -3.48 -7.93 8.47
CA GLN A 97 -4.32 -6.97 9.19
C GLN A 97 -4.04 -5.54 8.72
N ALA A 98 -2.76 -5.18 8.56
CA ALA A 98 -2.35 -3.88 8.05
C ALA A 98 -2.84 -3.63 6.60
N HIS A 99 -2.91 -4.69 5.79
CA HIS A 99 -3.52 -4.65 4.46
C HIS A 99 -5.04 -4.42 4.56
N ASP A 100 -5.74 -5.20 5.38
CA ASP A 100 -7.21 -5.16 5.51
C ASP A 100 -7.70 -3.83 6.08
N ASP A 101 -6.99 -3.29 7.07
CA ASP A 101 -7.27 -1.97 7.61
C ASP A 101 -7.15 -0.90 6.52
N ALA A 102 -6.13 -0.98 5.67
CA ALA A 102 -5.95 -0.05 4.55
C ALA A 102 -7.00 -0.28 3.46
N TYR A 103 -7.34 -1.53 3.16
CA TYR A 103 -8.38 -1.88 2.20
C TYR A 103 -9.70 -1.24 2.62
N LYS A 104 -10.11 -1.38 3.88
CA LYS A 104 -11.34 -0.79 4.43
C LYS A 104 -11.27 0.73 4.58
N GLY A 105 -10.15 1.27 5.05
CA GLY A 105 -10.03 2.68 5.42
C GLY A 105 -9.80 3.63 4.24
N MET A 106 -9.13 3.18 3.17
CA MET A 106 -8.77 4.03 2.04
C MET A 106 -9.97 4.72 1.37
N PRO A 107 -11.10 4.04 1.04
CA PRO A 107 -12.26 4.71 0.45
C PRO A 107 -12.83 5.83 1.32
N ALA A 108 -12.91 5.62 2.64
CA ALA A 108 -13.37 6.64 3.59
C ALA A 108 -12.38 7.83 3.69
N THR A 109 -11.08 7.56 3.60
CA THR A 109 -10.07 8.62 3.54
C THR A 109 -10.22 9.47 2.28
N LEU A 110 -10.53 8.86 1.12
CA LEU A 110 -10.75 9.61 -0.13
C LEU A 110 -12.02 10.46 -0.08
N GLU A 111 -13.11 9.91 0.46
CA GLU A 111 -14.34 10.67 0.73
C GLU A 111 -14.06 11.89 1.62
N TYR A 112 -13.25 11.71 2.68
CA TYR A 112 -12.83 12.82 3.54
C TYR A 112 -11.97 13.85 2.79
N ILE A 113 -11.04 13.42 1.94
CA ILE A 113 -10.21 14.31 1.10
C ILE A 113 -11.07 15.15 0.17
N GLU A 114 -12.06 14.55 -0.50
CA GLU A 114 -12.97 15.26 -1.39
C GLU A 114 -13.86 16.25 -0.62
N HIS A 115 -14.47 15.80 0.49
CA HIS A 115 -15.34 16.63 1.32
C HIS A 115 -14.63 17.89 1.85
N ASN A 116 -13.37 17.72 2.28
CA ASN A 116 -12.57 18.79 2.86
C ASN A 116 -11.68 19.51 1.82
N LYS A 117 -11.78 19.18 0.52
CA LYS A 117 -11.04 19.82 -0.59
C LYS A 117 -9.52 19.86 -0.38
N LEU A 118 -9.00 18.79 0.20
CA LEU A 118 -7.58 18.66 0.58
C LEU A 118 -6.67 18.32 -0.60
N ALA A 119 -7.26 17.92 -1.73
CA ALA A 119 -6.58 17.76 -3.01
C ALA A 119 -7.15 18.75 -4.02
N ASP A 120 -6.37 19.06 -5.05
CA ASP A 120 -6.82 19.80 -6.23
C ASP A 120 -7.32 18.84 -7.32
N ARG A 121 -6.92 17.57 -7.26
CA ARG A 121 -7.43 16.50 -8.13
C ARG A 121 -7.45 15.16 -7.42
N VAL A 122 -8.49 14.36 -7.65
CA VAL A 122 -8.64 13.00 -7.16
C VAL A 122 -8.79 12.06 -8.34
N GLN A 123 -7.98 11.01 -8.39
CA GLN A 123 -7.98 10.02 -9.45
C GLN A 123 -8.00 8.60 -8.89
N VAL A 124 -8.88 7.77 -9.44
CA VAL A 124 -8.96 6.34 -9.15
C VAL A 124 -8.66 5.57 -10.41
N TYR A 125 -7.74 4.62 -10.31
CA TYR A 125 -7.33 3.74 -11.39
C TYR A 125 -7.65 2.29 -11.05
N ASP A 126 -7.87 1.45 -12.05
CA ASP A 126 -7.78 0.00 -11.86
C ASP A 126 -6.31 -0.47 -11.87
N ARG A 127 -6.07 -1.76 -11.63
CA ARG A 127 -4.70 -2.33 -11.65
C ARG A 127 -4.05 -2.33 -13.04
N LYS A 128 -4.84 -2.18 -14.11
CA LYS A 128 -4.36 -2.14 -15.50
C LYS A 128 -3.98 -0.71 -15.92
N GLY A 129 -4.23 0.28 -15.05
CA GLY A 129 -3.95 1.70 -15.31
C GLY A 129 -5.08 2.43 -16.02
N ASN A 130 -6.27 1.82 -16.15
CA ASN A 130 -7.44 2.51 -16.68
C ASN A 130 -7.99 3.48 -15.64
N VAL A 131 -8.42 4.66 -16.08
CA VAL A 131 -9.04 5.67 -15.21
C VAL A 131 -10.49 5.27 -14.95
N LEU A 132 -10.81 5.04 -13.68
CA LEU A 132 -12.16 4.75 -13.20
C LEU A 132 -12.88 6.01 -12.72
N TYR A 133 -12.11 6.95 -12.14
CA TYR A 133 -12.62 8.21 -11.63
C TYR A 133 -11.56 9.29 -11.80
N ASP A 134 -12.00 10.49 -12.16
CA ASP A 134 -11.16 11.68 -12.23
C ASP A 134 -12.02 12.91 -11.95
N ASN A 135 -11.66 13.63 -10.90
CA ASN A 135 -12.32 14.87 -10.52
C ASN A 135 -11.28 15.89 -10.10
N GLU A 136 -11.51 17.14 -10.51
CA GLU A 136 -10.60 18.24 -10.27
C GLU A 136 -11.38 19.41 -9.66
N LEU A 137 -10.75 20.05 -8.69
CA LEU A 137 -11.25 21.22 -8.00
C LEU A 137 -10.96 22.45 -8.86
N GLN A 138 -11.99 23.21 -9.19
CA GLN A 138 -11.87 24.50 -9.86
C GLN A 138 -12.34 25.62 -8.94
N GLY A 139 -11.40 26.49 -8.58
CA GLY A 139 -11.63 27.45 -7.50
C GLY A 139 -11.89 26.72 -6.19
N ASN A 140 -13.13 26.76 -5.71
CA ASN A 140 -13.54 26.08 -4.49
C ASN A 140 -14.68 25.06 -4.73
N GLU A 141 -14.89 24.63 -5.97
CA GLU A 141 -15.94 23.68 -6.33
C GLU A 141 -15.37 22.53 -7.16
N TRP A 142 -15.89 21.33 -6.94
CA TRP A 142 -15.53 20.17 -7.74
C TRP A 142 -16.21 20.24 -9.10
N LYS A 143 -15.50 19.93 -10.20
CA LYS A 143 -16.10 19.90 -11.55
C LYS A 143 -17.26 18.89 -11.66
N ARG A 144 -17.21 17.83 -10.86
CA ARG A 144 -18.25 16.80 -10.75
C ARG A 144 -18.56 16.56 -9.30
N GLN A 145 -19.74 16.01 -9.00
CA GLN A 145 -20.07 15.58 -7.64
C GLN A 145 -19.01 14.57 -7.15
N PRO A 146 -18.45 14.76 -5.94
CA PRO A 146 -17.53 13.80 -5.31
C PRO A 146 -18.10 12.38 -5.30
N ALA A 147 -17.31 11.43 -5.77
CA ALA A 147 -17.72 10.02 -5.88
C ALA A 147 -16.54 9.05 -5.90
N ALA A 148 -15.35 9.45 -5.43
CA ALA A 148 -14.16 8.61 -5.48
C ALA A 148 -14.35 7.29 -4.71
N LYS A 149 -14.95 7.36 -3.51
CA LYS A 149 -15.30 6.18 -2.70
C LYS A 149 -16.18 5.19 -3.46
N THR A 150 -17.27 5.69 -4.06
CA THR A 150 -18.19 4.86 -4.85
C THR A 150 -17.49 4.22 -6.04
N ALA A 151 -16.61 4.95 -6.73
CA ALA A 151 -15.84 4.38 -7.85
C ALA A 151 -14.89 3.25 -7.40
N ILE A 152 -14.26 3.38 -6.22
CA ILE A 152 -13.41 2.34 -5.64
C ILE A 152 -14.23 1.11 -5.26
N GLU A 153 -15.35 1.31 -4.56
CA GLU A 153 -16.25 0.23 -4.11
C GLU A 153 -16.83 -0.52 -5.31
N ALA A 154 -17.26 0.21 -6.35
CA ALA A 154 -17.78 -0.39 -7.58
C ALA A 154 -16.77 -1.31 -8.28
N GLU A 155 -15.49 -0.91 -8.40
CA GLU A 155 -14.47 -1.79 -9.00
C GLU A 155 -14.15 -3.00 -8.11
N ARG A 156 -14.15 -2.82 -6.79
CA ARG A 156 -13.91 -3.92 -5.85
C ARG A 156 -15.02 -4.97 -5.87
N GLU A 157 -16.26 -4.53 -6.05
CA GLU A 157 -17.43 -5.41 -6.10
C GLU A 157 -17.68 -6.00 -7.49
N ARG A 158 -17.11 -5.40 -8.54
CA ARG A 158 -17.28 -5.84 -9.92
C ARG A 158 -16.94 -7.33 -10.08
N PRO A 159 -17.84 -8.12 -10.69
CA PRO A 159 -17.53 -9.50 -11.04
C PRO A 159 -16.35 -9.59 -12.01
N PRO A 160 -15.38 -10.49 -11.78
CA PRO A 160 -14.27 -10.68 -12.71
C PRO A 160 -14.77 -11.25 -14.03
N THR A 161 -14.09 -10.91 -15.11
CA THR A 161 -14.30 -11.57 -16.41
C THR A 161 -13.80 -13.03 -16.37
N PRO A 162 -14.23 -13.90 -17.32
CA PRO A 162 -13.67 -15.25 -17.42
C PRO A 162 -12.15 -15.28 -17.60
N GLU A 163 -11.58 -14.27 -18.27
CA GLU A 163 -10.13 -14.14 -18.43
C GLU A 163 -9.44 -13.76 -17.12
N GLU A 164 -9.97 -12.76 -16.41
CA GLU A 164 -9.44 -12.35 -15.09
C GLU A 164 -9.48 -13.50 -14.09
N ARG A 165 -10.52 -14.34 -14.11
CA ARG A 165 -10.58 -15.56 -13.29
C ARG A 165 -9.44 -16.53 -13.61
N ARG A 166 -9.21 -16.82 -14.91
CA ARG A 166 -8.10 -17.69 -15.32
C ARG A 166 -6.74 -17.11 -14.93
N GLN A 167 -6.57 -15.80 -15.01
CA GLN A 167 -5.35 -15.11 -14.57
C GLN A 167 -5.14 -15.25 -13.06
N GLN A 168 -6.20 -15.10 -12.25
CA GLN A 168 -6.14 -15.30 -10.80
C GLN A 168 -5.76 -16.74 -10.43
N GLU A 169 -6.37 -17.73 -11.09
CA GLU A 169 -6.03 -19.15 -10.91
C GLU A 169 -4.56 -19.43 -11.27
N ALA A 170 -4.09 -18.90 -12.40
CA ALA A 170 -2.71 -19.03 -12.84
C ALA A 170 -1.72 -18.35 -11.89
N GLU A 171 -2.10 -17.22 -11.28
CA GLU A 171 -1.26 -16.52 -10.30
C GLU A 171 -1.05 -17.37 -9.04
N TRP A 172 -2.12 -17.96 -8.49
CA TRP A 172 -2.01 -18.87 -7.34
C TRP A 172 -1.22 -20.15 -7.67
N ALA A 173 -1.41 -20.72 -8.87
CA ALA A 173 -0.60 -21.84 -9.33
C ALA A 173 0.89 -21.48 -9.39
N THR A 174 1.22 -20.27 -9.85
CA THR A 174 2.60 -19.77 -9.89
C THR A 174 3.18 -19.63 -8.48
N ILE A 175 2.44 -19.04 -7.55
CA ILE A 175 2.85 -18.90 -6.14
C ILE A 175 3.16 -20.27 -5.53
N LEU A 176 2.28 -21.26 -5.70
CA LEU A 176 2.48 -22.62 -5.18
C LEU A 176 3.67 -23.34 -5.84
N ALA A 177 3.90 -23.10 -7.13
CA ALA A 177 5.07 -23.62 -7.82
C ALA A 177 6.37 -23.01 -7.27
N MET A 178 6.40 -21.70 -6.99
CA MET A 178 7.54 -21.04 -6.36
C MET A 178 7.82 -21.60 -4.96
N MET A 179 6.79 -21.81 -4.15
CA MET A 179 6.90 -22.44 -2.83
C MET A 179 7.49 -23.86 -2.93
N THR A 180 7.02 -24.65 -3.89
CA THR A 180 7.53 -26.00 -4.14
C THR A 180 9.00 -25.96 -4.58
N ALA A 181 9.35 -25.05 -5.49
CA ALA A 181 10.72 -24.89 -6.00
C ALA A 181 11.71 -24.53 -4.88
N ARG A 182 11.31 -23.68 -3.93
CA ARG A 182 12.13 -23.37 -2.74
C ARG A 182 12.06 -24.42 -1.63
N ARG A 183 11.36 -25.54 -1.84
CA ARG A 183 11.13 -26.62 -0.86
C ARG A 183 10.52 -26.09 0.44
N ALA A 184 9.47 -25.27 0.32
CA ALA A 184 8.68 -24.80 1.45
C ALA A 184 8.13 -25.97 2.27
N ASP A 185 7.91 -25.75 3.57
CA ASP A 185 7.29 -26.74 4.44
C ASP A 185 5.89 -27.11 3.95
N GLU A 186 5.52 -28.38 4.01
CA GLU A 186 4.24 -28.87 3.49
C GLU A 186 3.04 -28.19 4.18
N ARG A 187 3.14 -27.90 5.50
CA ARG A 187 2.08 -27.19 6.22
C ARG A 187 1.98 -25.73 5.78
N GLU A 188 3.09 -25.11 5.38
CA GLU A 188 3.09 -23.78 4.79
C GLU A 188 2.38 -23.78 3.43
N ILE A 189 2.70 -24.75 2.57
CA ILE A 189 2.05 -24.92 1.27
C ILE A 189 0.54 -25.14 1.44
N GLU A 190 0.13 -25.99 2.39
CA GLU A 190 -1.29 -26.28 2.59
C GLU A 190 -2.06 -25.03 3.08
N ARG A 191 -1.49 -24.24 4.00
CA ARG A 191 -2.09 -22.96 4.40
C ARG A 191 -2.27 -22.01 3.21
N VAL A 192 -1.31 -21.95 2.29
CA VAL A 192 -1.44 -21.10 1.10
C VAL A 192 -2.47 -21.67 0.11
N ARG A 193 -2.63 -22.99 0.02
CA ARG A 193 -3.73 -23.61 -0.75
C ARG A 193 -5.10 -23.28 -0.19
N ASP A 194 -5.26 -23.26 1.14
CA ASP A 194 -6.51 -22.82 1.78
C ASP A 194 -6.84 -21.37 1.40
N VAL A 195 -5.86 -20.46 1.47
CA VAL A 195 -6.02 -19.06 1.04
C VAL A 195 -6.36 -18.98 -0.45
N ALA A 196 -5.66 -19.72 -1.30
CA ALA A 196 -5.95 -19.76 -2.74
C ALA A 196 -7.36 -20.26 -3.03
N ARG A 197 -7.89 -21.22 -2.26
CA ARG A 197 -9.29 -21.68 -2.38
C ARG A 197 -10.28 -20.59 -1.96
N GLN A 198 -9.98 -19.86 -0.88
CA GLN A 198 -10.81 -18.76 -0.39
C GLN A 198 -10.89 -17.61 -1.41
N TYR A 199 -9.76 -17.20 -1.99
CA TYR A 199 -9.68 -16.04 -2.87
C TYR A 199 -9.80 -16.37 -4.38
N GLY A 200 -9.57 -17.63 -4.77
CA GLY A 200 -9.72 -18.12 -6.14
C GLY A 200 -11.09 -18.70 -6.47
N GLY A 201 -11.93 -19.00 -5.47
CA GLY A 201 -13.23 -19.67 -5.64
C GLY A 201 -14.36 -18.81 -6.24
N GLN A 202 -15.45 -19.49 -6.64
CA GLN A 202 -16.69 -18.88 -7.15
C GLN A 202 -17.51 -18.13 -6.08
N GLN A 203 -17.29 -18.41 -4.80
CA GLN A 203 -17.95 -17.70 -3.70
C GLN A 203 -17.12 -16.48 -3.30
N TYR A 204 -17.77 -15.32 -3.29
CA TYR A 204 -17.28 -14.17 -2.55
C TYR A 204 -17.22 -14.58 -1.08
N PRO A 205 -16.07 -14.50 -0.40
CA PRO A 205 -16.13 -14.49 1.05
C PRO A 205 -17.00 -13.28 1.43
N GLU A 206 -18.06 -13.48 2.22
CA GLU A 206 -18.52 -12.41 3.11
C GLU A 206 -17.27 -11.90 3.81
N HIS A 207 -17.09 -10.58 3.90
CA HIS A 207 -15.93 -9.98 4.56
C HIS A 207 -15.97 -10.33 6.06
N LYS A 208 -15.60 -11.57 6.39
CA LYS A 208 -15.30 -12.02 7.73
C LYS A 208 -13.84 -11.65 7.92
N PRO A 209 -13.50 -10.77 8.89
CA PRO A 209 -12.10 -10.65 9.27
C PRO A 209 -11.65 -12.08 9.59
N ALA A 210 -10.69 -12.59 8.82
CA ALA A 210 -10.05 -13.83 9.21
C ALA A 210 -9.56 -13.59 10.65
N GLU A 211 -9.98 -14.45 11.58
CA GLU A 211 -9.42 -14.47 12.91
C GLU A 211 -7.97 -14.94 12.80
N TYR A 212 -7.09 -14.05 12.35
CA TYR A 212 -5.69 -14.15 12.65
C TYR A 212 -5.59 -13.91 14.15
N GLU A 213 -5.06 -14.89 14.87
CA GLU A 213 -4.86 -14.82 16.33
C GLU A 213 -4.50 -13.40 16.74
N ARG A 214 -5.35 -12.77 17.57
CA ARG A 214 -5.04 -11.49 18.20
C ARG A 214 -3.79 -11.71 19.04
N GLN A 215 -2.64 -11.34 18.51
CA GLN A 215 -1.45 -11.22 19.32
C GLN A 215 -1.46 -9.80 19.90
N ASP A 216 -2.01 -9.70 21.11
CA ASP A 216 -2.08 -8.48 21.90
C ASP A 216 -0.66 -8.08 22.32
N TYR A 217 0.01 -7.31 21.48
CA TYR A 217 1.33 -6.76 21.77
C TYR A 217 1.17 -5.38 22.39
N GLY A 218 1.08 -5.39 23.72
CA GLY A 218 0.85 -4.23 24.57
C GLY A 218 1.77 -3.04 24.30
N ARG A 219 1.20 -1.86 24.55
CA ARG A 219 1.93 -0.59 24.74
C ARG A 219 2.96 -0.75 25.85
N GLN A 220 4.19 -1.11 25.51
CA GLN A 220 5.34 -0.83 26.36
C GLN A 220 6.43 -0.23 25.48
N GLN A 221 6.52 1.10 25.52
CA GLN A 221 7.66 1.84 24.99
C GLN A 221 8.81 1.69 25.99
N PRO A 222 9.95 1.10 25.65
CA PRO A 222 11.17 1.36 26.38
C PRO A 222 11.72 2.70 25.90
N GLU A 223 11.91 3.64 26.83
CA GLU A 223 12.68 4.87 26.56
C GLU A 223 14.08 4.47 26.09
N LEU A 224 14.40 4.71 24.82
CA LEU A 224 15.72 4.46 24.25
C LEU A 224 16.34 5.77 23.79
N ARG A 225 17.52 6.06 24.37
CA ARG A 225 18.36 7.25 24.12
C ARG A 225 18.60 7.49 22.63
N ALA A 226 18.53 8.76 22.23
CA ALA A 226 18.82 9.21 20.88
C ALA A 226 20.26 8.85 20.45
N PRO A 227 20.47 8.40 19.20
CA PRO A 227 21.82 8.19 18.68
C PRO A 227 22.49 9.53 18.35
N GLU A 228 23.77 9.64 18.71
CA GLU A 228 24.61 10.81 18.49
C GLU A 228 24.70 11.18 16.99
N THR A 229 24.27 12.39 16.67
CA THR A 229 24.37 12.99 15.34
C THR A 229 25.81 13.38 15.06
N GLY A 230 26.51 12.66 14.17
CA GLY A 230 27.93 12.98 13.92
C GLY A 230 28.60 12.42 12.66
N LYS A 231 27.88 11.88 11.67
CA LYS A 231 28.51 11.48 10.39
C LYS A 231 27.65 11.84 9.18
N THR A 232 28.06 12.87 8.46
CA THR A 232 27.56 13.22 7.13
C THR A 232 27.98 12.15 6.12
N TYR A 233 27.02 11.57 5.41
CA TYR A 233 27.27 10.60 4.35
C TYR A 233 27.71 11.35 3.07
N GLN A 234 28.94 11.12 2.62
CA GLN A 234 29.53 11.68 1.39
C GLN A 234 29.62 10.61 0.27
N GLY A 235 28.49 9.99 -0.08
CA GLY A 235 28.40 9.10 -1.26
C GLY A 235 28.04 9.87 -2.53
N PRO A 236 28.32 9.33 -3.73
CA PRO A 236 28.05 10.02 -5.00
C PRO A 236 26.53 10.25 -5.19
N ILE A 237 26.16 11.49 -5.50
CA ILE A 237 24.83 11.88 -5.97
C ILE A 237 24.73 11.38 -7.41
N VAL A 238 23.91 10.35 -7.65
CA VAL A 238 23.66 9.85 -9.00
C VAL A 238 22.80 10.87 -9.76
N SER A 239 23.26 11.20 -10.97
CA SER A 239 22.72 12.18 -11.90
C SER A 239 21.23 11.99 -12.19
N ALA A 240 20.52 13.10 -12.31
CA ALA A 240 19.13 13.19 -12.72
C ALA A 240 19.01 12.98 -14.23
N ASP A 241 18.86 11.74 -14.66
CA ASP A 241 18.26 11.38 -15.94
C ASP A 241 17.91 9.88 -15.92
N ASP A 242 16.71 9.57 -15.45
CA ASP A 242 16.01 8.38 -15.91
C ASP A 242 14.51 8.68 -15.98
N LYS A 243 14.02 8.60 -17.21
CA LYS A 243 12.67 8.94 -17.63
C LYS A 243 11.76 7.75 -17.39
N HIS A 244 10.69 7.98 -16.62
CA HIS A 244 9.52 7.12 -16.41
C HIS A 244 9.73 5.85 -15.58
N VAL A 245 9.07 5.82 -14.41
CA VAL A 245 8.30 4.66 -13.92
C VAL A 245 7.09 5.22 -13.16
N ILE A 246 5.91 4.64 -13.43
CA ILE A 246 4.57 5.03 -12.93
C ILE A 246 4.49 4.95 -11.41
#